data_AF-A0A1F2XY69-F1
#
_entry.id   AF-A0A1F2XY69-F1
#
_cell.length_a   1.000
_cell.length_b   1.000
_cell.length_c   1.000
_cell.angle_alpha   90.00
_cell.angle_beta   90.00
_cell.angle_gamma   90.00
#
_symmetry.space_group_name_H-M   'P 1'
#
loop_
_entity.id
_entity.type
_entity.pdbx_description
1 polymer ?
#
loop_
_entity_poly.entity_id
_entity_poly.type
_entity_poly.pdbx_seq_one_letter_code
_entity_poly.pdbx_strand_id
1 'polypeptide(L)'
;MRIDNRILDNLGVQTVTGFIENRIFCGWQDYFAKNDNAFDGMIIMRKGRSNVIETGGVIFVQIKCGKTGGYKVLRNIDPDHIGVKVGSDYIESHRERWNKVESPSILIFIDADNYNFDNPDNKALDGYWVDLKDNAAYCQSNRNLIRVPKKNKLNLHTKSEFHKLCGDKVNEYKLDKLFIKNDDCLPIALGKNTYLKREAWNYYKNWALNTNEHFHPKLGRILVNRMGWKHITRKGRANNRIVASWLLLPVARKMIRLIKDYQRLGERIEIAYHKGDGLILVRDYLSLKALVSFTYRDSSLVQVILKRDKIIDIKGNVISEKIWFYSVFEKRRGEMQ
;
A
#
# COMPACT_ATOMS: atom_id res chain seq x y z
N MET A 1 -18.84 -12.90 -40.14
CA MET A 1 -19.25 -14.01 -39.25
C MET A 1 -19.18 -13.50 -37.81
N ARG A 2 -20.26 -13.59 -37.02
CA ARG A 2 -20.27 -13.14 -35.63
C ARG A 2 -19.67 -14.27 -34.79
N ILE A 3 -18.48 -14.04 -34.22
CA ILE A 3 -17.82 -15.02 -33.34
C ILE A 3 -18.67 -15.19 -32.09
N ASP A 4 -18.84 -16.43 -31.64
CA ASP A 4 -19.57 -16.73 -30.40
C ASP A 4 -18.87 -16.06 -29.20
N ASN A 5 -19.65 -15.35 -28.39
CA ASN A 5 -19.17 -14.70 -27.17
C ASN A 5 -18.51 -15.71 -26.21
N ARG A 6 -18.97 -16.97 -26.17
CA ARG A 6 -18.35 -18.01 -25.34
C ARG A 6 -16.91 -18.30 -25.73
N ILE A 7 -16.60 -18.24 -27.02
CA ILE A 7 -15.23 -18.43 -27.53
C ILE A 7 -14.35 -17.26 -27.08
N LEU A 8 -14.88 -16.03 -27.16
CA LEU A 8 -14.17 -14.84 -26.68
C LEU A 8 -13.96 -14.86 -25.18
N ASP A 9 -14.97 -15.25 -24.40
CA ASP A 9 -14.87 -15.35 -22.94
C ASP A 9 -13.80 -16.37 -22.54
N ASN A 10 -13.79 -17.55 -23.16
CA ASN A 10 -12.76 -18.57 -22.95
C ASN A 10 -11.36 -18.07 -23.34
N LEU A 11 -11.23 -17.41 -24.50
CA LEU A 11 -9.96 -16.83 -24.94
C LEU A 11 -9.44 -15.79 -23.95
N GLY A 12 -10.34 -14.94 -23.43
CA GLY A 12 -10.04 -13.96 -22.40
C GLY A 12 -9.50 -14.61 -21.13
N VAL A 13 -10.24 -15.58 -20.59
CA VAL A 13 -9.86 -16.31 -19.35
C VAL A 13 -8.52 -17.01 -19.51
N GLN A 14 -8.31 -17.74 -20.61
CA GLN A 14 -7.04 -18.43 -20.88
C GLN A 14 -5.87 -17.45 -21.01
N THR A 15 -6.06 -16.34 -21.73
CA THR A 15 -5.04 -15.31 -21.91
C THR A 15 -4.64 -14.70 -20.57
N VAL A 16 -5.61 -14.33 -19.74
CA VAL A 16 -5.35 -13.75 -18.41
C VAL A 16 -4.67 -14.77 -17.50
N THR A 17 -5.21 -15.99 -17.40
CA THR A 17 -4.64 -17.07 -16.56
C THR A 17 -3.17 -17.31 -16.93
N GLY A 18 -2.89 -17.52 -18.22
CA GLY A 18 -1.55 -17.76 -18.72
C GLY A 18 -0.60 -16.58 -18.46
N PHE A 19 -1.08 -15.34 -18.56
CA PHE A 19 -0.29 -14.16 -18.21
C PHE A 19 0.02 -14.08 -16.71
N ILE A 20 -1.01 -14.26 -15.86
CA ILE A 20 -0.87 -14.18 -14.39
C ILE A 20 0.09 -15.24 -13.87
N GLU A 21 -0.09 -16.49 -14.29
CA GLU A 21 0.69 -17.62 -13.78
C GLU A 21 2.09 -17.71 -14.41
N ASN A 22 2.19 -17.57 -15.74
CA ASN A 22 3.44 -17.86 -16.44
C ASN A 22 4.32 -16.63 -16.71
N ARG A 23 3.75 -15.41 -16.73
CA ARG A 23 4.51 -14.19 -17.04
C ARG A 23 4.84 -13.40 -15.79
N ILE A 24 3.87 -13.21 -14.90
CA ILE A 24 4.08 -12.47 -13.65
C ILE A 24 4.16 -13.37 -12.40
N PHE A 25 4.07 -14.69 -12.54
CA PHE A 25 4.29 -15.67 -11.46
C PHE A 25 3.45 -15.39 -10.21
N CYS A 26 2.17 -15.09 -10.41
CA CYS A 26 1.16 -14.97 -9.35
C CYS A 26 0.18 -16.15 -9.42
N GLY A 27 -0.55 -16.42 -8.33
CA GLY A 27 -1.57 -17.45 -8.35
C GLY A 27 -2.82 -16.93 -9.06
N TRP A 28 -3.52 -17.80 -9.75
CA TRP A 28 -4.84 -17.54 -10.31
C TRP A 28 -5.83 -18.54 -9.72
N GLN A 29 -7.02 -18.07 -9.38
CA GLN A 29 -8.15 -18.93 -8.99
C GLN A 29 -9.36 -18.48 -9.80
N ASP A 30 -9.85 -19.35 -10.68
CA ASP A 30 -11.08 -19.14 -11.41
C ASP A 30 -12.30 -19.29 -10.48
N TYR A 31 -13.37 -18.57 -10.81
CA TYR A 31 -14.68 -18.81 -10.23
C TYR A 31 -15.58 -19.51 -11.24
N PHE A 32 -16.23 -20.56 -10.79
CA PHE A 32 -17.27 -21.21 -11.58
C PHE A 32 -18.42 -20.22 -11.84
N ALA A 33 -18.90 -20.16 -13.08
CA ALA A 33 -20.01 -19.30 -13.51
C ALA A 33 -21.37 -19.55 -12.79
N LYS A 34 -21.46 -20.60 -11.96
CA LYS A 34 -22.62 -20.84 -11.08
C LYS A 34 -22.50 -20.15 -9.71
N ASN A 35 -21.29 -19.68 -9.40
CA ASN A 35 -20.88 -19.11 -8.12
C ASN A 35 -20.29 -17.70 -8.30
N ASP A 36 -20.33 -17.13 -9.52
CA ASP A 36 -19.69 -15.86 -9.85
C ASP A 36 -20.51 -14.66 -9.34
N ASN A 37 -20.10 -14.12 -8.21
CA ASN A 37 -20.71 -12.90 -7.69
C ASN A 37 -20.08 -11.65 -8.35
N ALA A 38 -20.24 -11.50 -9.67
CA ALA A 38 -19.70 -10.39 -10.50
C ALA A 38 -18.18 -10.42 -10.78
N PHE A 39 -17.54 -11.57 -10.63
CA PHE A 39 -16.11 -11.76 -10.88
C PHE A 39 -15.84 -13.11 -11.54
N ASP A 40 -14.91 -13.15 -12.49
CA ASP A 40 -14.52 -14.38 -13.19
C ASP A 40 -13.40 -15.14 -12.46
N GLY A 41 -12.69 -14.46 -11.54
CA GLY A 41 -11.66 -15.08 -10.73
C GLY A 41 -10.97 -14.10 -9.78
N MET A 42 -9.87 -14.57 -9.19
CA MET A 42 -8.99 -13.74 -8.37
C MET A 42 -7.51 -14.02 -8.63
N ILE A 43 -6.70 -12.98 -8.46
CA ILE A 43 -5.24 -13.06 -8.48
C ILE A 43 -4.75 -13.13 -7.04
N ILE A 44 -3.99 -14.18 -6.74
CA ILE A 44 -3.27 -14.35 -5.48
C ILE A 44 -1.86 -13.80 -5.67
N MET A 45 -1.59 -12.65 -5.07
CA MET A 45 -0.34 -11.93 -5.25
C MET A 45 0.83 -12.69 -4.65
N ARG A 46 1.90 -12.85 -5.44
CA ARG A 46 3.15 -13.53 -5.05
C ARG A 46 4.37 -12.65 -5.32
N LYS A 47 5.47 -12.90 -4.61
CA LYS A 47 6.79 -12.29 -4.82
C LYS A 47 7.84 -13.37 -5.04
N GLY A 48 8.94 -13.00 -5.71
CA GLY A 48 9.97 -13.95 -6.13
C GLY A 48 9.63 -14.64 -7.45
N ARG A 49 10.65 -15.29 -8.03
CA ARG A 49 10.54 -16.13 -9.23
C ARG A 49 11.05 -17.54 -8.94
N SER A 50 12.20 -17.66 -8.29
CA SER A 50 12.80 -18.93 -7.85
C SER A 50 12.33 -19.37 -6.46
N ASN A 51 12.04 -18.42 -5.58
CA ASN A 51 11.52 -18.68 -4.24
C ASN A 51 10.21 -17.91 -4.07
N VAL A 52 9.12 -18.54 -4.51
CA VAL A 52 7.80 -17.92 -4.64
C VAL A 52 7.14 -17.86 -3.28
N ILE A 53 6.79 -16.65 -2.83
CA ILE A 53 6.12 -16.42 -1.54
C ILE A 53 4.81 -15.69 -1.78
N GLU A 54 3.73 -16.23 -1.23
CA GLU A 54 2.42 -15.56 -1.22
C GLU A 54 2.44 -14.33 -0.32
N THR A 55 1.83 -13.25 -0.79
CA THR A 55 1.88 -11.96 -0.10
C THR A 55 0.60 -11.62 0.65
N GLY A 56 -0.37 -12.54 0.68
CA GLY A 56 -1.72 -12.27 1.23
C GLY A 56 -2.51 -11.22 0.47
N GLY A 57 -1.99 -10.72 -0.66
CA GLY A 57 -2.70 -9.79 -1.53
C GLY A 57 -3.63 -10.56 -2.43
N VAL A 58 -4.88 -10.14 -2.50
CA VAL A 58 -5.89 -10.74 -3.37
C VAL A 58 -6.50 -9.62 -4.21
N ILE A 59 -6.65 -9.83 -5.51
CA ILE A 59 -7.34 -8.91 -6.42
C ILE A 59 -8.47 -9.69 -7.08
N PHE A 60 -9.69 -9.19 -6.97
CA PHE A 60 -10.83 -9.76 -7.68
C PHE A 60 -10.86 -9.24 -9.11
N VAL A 61 -11.13 -10.12 -10.07
CA VAL A 61 -10.99 -9.82 -11.50
C VAL A 61 -12.28 -10.14 -12.24
N GLN A 62 -12.77 -9.15 -12.98
CA GLN A 62 -13.65 -9.36 -14.12
C GLN A 62 -12.81 -9.33 -15.39
N ILE A 63 -13.09 -10.23 -16.32
CA ILE A 63 -12.49 -10.34 -17.64
C ILE A 63 -13.56 -10.02 -18.68
N LYS A 64 -13.17 -9.24 -19.68
CA LYS A 64 -13.92 -9.11 -20.94
C LYS A 64 -12.96 -9.24 -22.10
N CYS A 65 -13.37 -9.95 -23.14
CA CYS A 65 -12.57 -10.10 -24.35
C CYS A 65 -13.44 -9.76 -25.57
N GLY A 66 -12.89 -9.02 -26.52
CA GLY A 66 -13.64 -8.74 -27.74
C GLY A 66 -12.93 -7.89 -28.76
N LYS A 67 -13.61 -7.74 -29.90
CA LYS A 67 -13.20 -6.94 -31.06
C LYS A 67 -13.93 -5.59 -31.11
N THR A 68 -13.42 -4.68 -31.92
CA THR A 68 -14.08 -3.44 -32.32
C THR A 68 -15.42 -3.76 -32.97
N GLY A 69 -16.49 -3.10 -32.49
CA GLY A 69 -17.87 -3.41 -32.89
C GLY A 69 -18.57 -4.44 -32.00
N GLY A 70 -17.84 -5.05 -31.05
CA GLY A 70 -18.39 -5.85 -29.95
C GLY A 70 -18.19 -5.14 -28.60
N TYR A 71 -17.48 -5.80 -27.67
CA TYR A 71 -17.13 -5.19 -26.39
C TYR A 71 -16.21 -3.97 -26.53
N LYS A 72 -15.39 -3.88 -27.58
CA LYS A 72 -14.45 -2.76 -27.77
C LYS A 72 -15.10 -1.59 -28.52
N VAL A 73 -15.03 -0.41 -27.93
CA VAL A 73 -15.45 0.87 -28.50
C VAL A 73 -14.25 1.81 -28.54
N LEU A 74 -13.86 2.23 -29.74
CA LEU A 74 -12.87 3.30 -29.93
C LEU A 74 -13.50 4.64 -29.54
N ARG A 75 -12.79 5.41 -28.72
CA ARG A 75 -13.31 6.64 -28.13
C ARG A 75 -12.64 7.85 -28.77
N ASN A 76 -13.40 8.64 -29.54
CA ASN A 76 -12.89 9.85 -30.18
C ASN A 76 -12.71 11.01 -29.19
N ILE A 77 -13.51 11.03 -28.11
CA ILE A 77 -13.50 12.10 -27.09
C ILE A 77 -12.27 11.99 -26.17
N ASP A 78 -11.78 10.77 -25.94
CA ASP A 78 -10.60 10.46 -25.13
C ASP A 78 -9.83 9.28 -25.74
N PRO A 79 -9.05 9.53 -26.81
CA PRO A 79 -8.36 8.48 -27.58
C PRO A 79 -7.39 7.61 -26.78
N ASP A 80 -6.93 8.08 -25.62
CA ASP A 80 -6.07 7.33 -24.70
C ASP A 80 -6.81 6.25 -23.88
N HIS A 81 -8.13 6.11 -24.08
CA HIS A 81 -8.96 5.12 -23.41
C HIS A 81 -9.63 4.19 -24.42
N ILE A 82 -9.82 2.94 -23.99
CA ILE A 82 -10.68 1.97 -24.64
C ILE A 82 -12.02 1.99 -23.90
N GLY A 83 -13.12 2.11 -24.64
CA GLY A 83 -14.45 1.91 -24.08
C GLY A 83 -14.81 0.42 -24.11
N VAL A 84 -15.12 -0.17 -22.96
CA VAL A 84 -15.63 -1.55 -22.87
C VAL A 84 -17.14 -1.49 -22.70
N LYS A 85 -17.88 -1.93 -23.71
CA LYS A 85 -19.35 -1.88 -23.79
C LYS A 85 -19.98 -3.09 -23.11
N VAL A 86 -20.41 -2.90 -21.87
CA VAL A 86 -21.09 -3.93 -21.06
C VAL A 86 -22.56 -3.60 -20.80
N GLY A 87 -22.98 -2.34 -21.02
CA GLY A 87 -24.35 -1.88 -20.79
C GLY A 87 -24.56 -1.26 -19.40
N SER A 88 -25.50 -0.31 -19.31
CA SER A 88 -25.81 0.39 -18.05
C SER A 88 -26.27 -0.54 -16.95
N ASP A 89 -27.19 -1.45 -17.26
CA ASP A 89 -27.82 -2.33 -16.28
C ASP A 89 -26.80 -3.31 -15.69
N TYR A 90 -25.84 -3.74 -16.51
CA TYR A 90 -24.69 -4.51 -16.06
C TYR A 90 -23.86 -3.70 -15.06
N ILE A 91 -23.46 -2.48 -15.41
CA ILE A 91 -22.64 -1.64 -14.53
C ILE A 91 -23.37 -1.36 -13.22
N GLU A 92 -24.64 -0.96 -13.27
CA GLU A 92 -25.43 -0.63 -12.09
C GLU A 92 -25.58 -1.84 -11.14
N SER A 93 -25.88 -3.01 -11.68
CA SER A 93 -26.02 -4.25 -10.88
C SER A 93 -24.70 -4.83 -10.37
N HIS A 94 -23.57 -4.55 -11.01
CA HIS A 94 -22.27 -5.11 -10.61
C HIS A 94 -21.44 -4.16 -9.74
N ARG A 95 -21.62 -2.84 -9.88
CA ARG A 95 -20.82 -1.83 -9.17
C ARG A 95 -20.94 -1.91 -7.66
N GLU A 96 -22.14 -2.20 -7.14
CA GLU A 96 -22.31 -2.41 -5.70
C GLU A 96 -21.51 -3.62 -5.22
N ARG A 97 -21.50 -4.71 -5.99
CA ARG A 97 -20.76 -5.95 -5.66
C ARG A 97 -19.25 -5.73 -5.71
N TRP A 98 -18.75 -5.02 -6.71
CA TRP A 98 -17.34 -4.63 -6.80
C TRP A 98 -16.88 -3.76 -5.64
N ASN A 99 -17.74 -2.87 -5.14
CA ASN A 99 -17.42 -2.02 -4.00
C ASN A 99 -17.52 -2.73 -2.64
N LYS A 100 -18.33 -3.80 -2.53
CA LYS A 100 -18.52 -4.56 -1.28
C LYS A 100 -17.29 -5.35 -0.84
N VAL A 101 -16.52 -5.90 -1.77
CA VAL A 101 -15.30 -6.64 -1.40
C VAL A 101 -14.26 -5.68 -0.84
N GLU A 102 -13.51 -6.06 0.19
CA GLU A 102 -12.50 -5.16 0.76
C GLU A 102 -11.26 -5.03 -0.15
N SER A 103 -10.88 -6.14 -0.78
CA SER A 103 -9.77 -6.22 -1.73
C SER A 103 -10.03 -5.40 -3.00
N PRO A 104 -8.97 -5.06 -3.77
CA PRO A 104 -9.15 -4.42 -5.07
C PRO A 104 -10.02 -5.26 -6.01
N SER A 105 -10.76 -4.56 -6.87
CA SER A 105 -11.60 -5.14 -7.92
C SER A 105 -11.20 -4.51 -9.24
N ILE A 106 -10.78 -5.31 -10.21
CA ILE A 106 -10.32 -4.81 -11.51
C ILE A 106 -11.09 -5.44 -12.65
N LEU A 107 -11.19 -4.70 -13.75
CA LEU A 107 -11.55 -5.25 -15.05
C LEU A 107 -10.28 -5.40 -15.87
N ILE A 108 -10.09 -6.58 -16.44
CA ILE A 108 -9.08 -6.85 -17.47
C ILE A 108 -9.81 -7.00 -18.81
N PHE A 109 -9.44 -6.16 -19.77
CA PHE A 109 -9.93 -6.24 -21.14
C PHE A 109 -8.86 -6.84 -22.06
N ILE A 110 -9.20 -7.90 -22.78
CA ILE A 110 -8.35 -8.52 -23.81
C ILE A 110 -8.83 -8.09 -25.20
N ASP A 111 -7.95 -7.41 -25.93
CA ASP A 111 -8.18 -6.92 -27.27
C ASP A 111 -7.95 -8.02 -28.31
N ALA A 112 -9.05 -8.49 -28.90
CA ALA A 112 -9.03 -9.59 -29.86
C ALA A 112 -8.98 -9.12 -31.32
N ASP A 113 -8.85 -7.82 -31.63
CA ASP A 113 -8.95 -7.31 -33.00
C ASP A 113 -8.04 -8.03 -34.00
N ASN A 114 -6.80 -8.28 -33.57
CA ASN A 114 -5.78 -8.93 -34.40
C ASN A 114 -5.70 -10.45 -34.21
N TYR A 115 -6.65 -11.05 -33.48
CA TYR A 115 -6.69 -12.50 -33.29
C TYR A 115 -7.37 -13.19 -34.47
N ASN A 116 -6.65 -14.13 -35.08
CA ASN A 116 -7.15 -15.01 -36.12
C ASN A 116 -7.70 -16.29 -35.47
N PHE A 117 -9.00 -16.54 -35.63
CA PHE A 117 -9.67 -17.71 -35.05
C PHE A 117 -9.54 -18.96 -35.93
N ASP A 118 -9.35 -18.78 -37.23
CA ASP A 118 -9.23 -19.88 -38.19
C ASP A 118 -7.80 -20.46 -38.20
N ASN A 119 -6.82 -19.61 -37.89
CA ASN A 119 -5.44 -20.00 -37.66
C ASN A 119 -4.92 -19.26 -36.41
N PRO A 120 -5.13 -19.84 -35.20
CA PRO A 120 -4.69 -19.22 -33.96
C PRO A 120 -3.16 -19.17 -33.90
N ASP A 121 -2.60 -18.04 -34.32
CA ASP A 121 -1.18 -17.76 -34.16
C ASP A 121 -0.81 -17.66 -32.67
N ASN A 122 0.41 -18.06 -32.31
CA ASN A 122 0.97 -17.90 -30.95
C ASN A 122 1.22 -16.43 -30.54
N LYS A 123 0.60 -15.47 -31.21
CA LYS A 123 0.81 -14.05 -30.98
C LYS A 123 0.09 -13.63 -29.69
N ALA A 124 0.85 -13.02 -28.78
CA ALA A 124 0.29 -12.53 -27.53
C ALA A 124 -0.78 -11.47 -27.80
N LEU A 125 -1.97 -11.65 -27.21
CA LEU A 125 -3.03 -10.65 -27.25
C LEU A 125 -2.70 -9.47 -26.35
N ASP A 126 -3.13 -8.28 -26.77
CA ASP A 126 -2.97 -7.08 -25.96
C ASP A 126 -4.05 -7.04 -24.87
N GLY A 127 -3.60 -6.96 -23.62
CA GLY A 127 -4.47 -6.82 -22.46
C GLY A 127 -4.34 -5.44 -21.82
N TYR A 128 -5.43 -4.93 -21.26
CA TYR A 128 -5.48 -3.67 -20.53
C TYR A 128 -6.29 -3.83 -19.25
N TRP A 129 -6.06 -3.00 -18.24
CA TRP A 129 -6.78 -3.12 -16.97
C TRP A 129 -7.19 -1.79 -16.35
N VAL A 130 -8.23 -1.81 -15.53
CA VAL A 130 -8.71 -0.65 -14.77
C VAL A 130 -9.24 -1.08 -13.41
N ASP A 131 -9.07 -0.21 -12.40
CA ASP A 131 -9.70 -0.37 -11.09
C ASP A 131 -11.20 -0.04 -11.19
N LEU A 132 -12.04 -1.02 -10.87
CA LEU A 132 -13.50 -0.90 -10.90
C LEU A 132 -14.04 -0.07 -9.72
N LYS A 133 -13.23 0.17 -8.69
CA LYS A 133 -13.60 1.04 -7.57
C LYS A 133 -13.29 2.51 -7.85
N ASP A 134 -12.48 2.80 -8.87
CA ASP A 134 -12.21 4.18 -9.29
C ASP A 134 -13.41 4.75 -10.05
N ASN A 135 -13.95 5.86 -9.56
CA ASN A 135 -15.05 6.56 -10.22
C ASN A 135 -14.66 7.07 -11.63
N ALA A 136 -13.37 7.32 -11.89
CA ALA A 136 -12.89 7.74 -13.20
C ALA A 136 -13.01 6.64 -14.28
N ALA A 137 -13.15 5.37 -13.87
CA ALA A 137 -13.37 4.24 -14.76
C ALA A 137 -14.75 4.28 -15.44
N TYR A 138 -15.68 5.12 -14.97
CA TYR A 138 -17.05 5.16 -15.49
C TYR A 138 -17.29 6.43 -16.31
N CYS A 139 -17.95 6.28 -17.45
CA CYS A 139 -18.28 7.42 -18.32
C CYS A 139 -19.63 8.04 -17.91
N GLN A 140 -19.63 9.31 -17.52
CA GLN A 140 -20.85 10.02 -17.13
C GLN A 140 -21.81 10.23 -18.32
N SER A 141 -21.26 10.51 -19.51
CA SER A 141 -22.03 10.79 -20.72
C SER A 141 -22.50 9.53 -21.46
N ASN A 142 -21.83 8.39 -21.26
CA ASN A 142 -22.26 7.11 -21.82
C ASN A 142 -22.15 6.00 -20.77
N ARG A 143 -23.25 5.79 -20.05
CA ARG A 143 -23.35 4.82 -18.94
C ARG A 143 -23.23 3.36 -19.38
N ASN A 144 -23.12 3.06 -20.68
CA ASN A 144 -22.91 1.70 -21.18
C ASN A 144 -21.45 1.27 -21.19
N LEU A 145 -20.51 2.19 -20.90
CA LEU A 145 -19.08 1.99 -21.10
C LEU A 145 -18.30 2.07 -19.78
N ILE A 146 -17.38 1.11 -19.61
CA ILE A 146 -16.25 1.23 -18.69
C ILE A 146 -15.06 1.75 -19.48
N ARG A 147 -14.35 2.75 -18.94
CA ARG A 147 -13.19 3.41 -19.53
C ARG A 147 -11.93 2.72 -19.06
N VAL A 148 -11.22 2.04 -19.96
CA VAL A 148 -9.96 1.36 -19.67
C VAL A 148 -8.80 2.17 -20.25
N PRO A 149 -7.88 2.71 -19.44
CA PRO A 149 -6.75 3.50 -19.94
C PRO A 149 -5.77 2.63 -20.74
N LYS A 150 -5.38 3.06 -21.94
CA LYS A 150 -4.38 2.35 -22.77
C LYS A 150 -3.01 2.26 -22.10
N LYS A 151 -2.68 3.21 -21.24
CA LYS A 151 -1.44 3.20 -20.43
C LYS A 151 -1.37 2.01 -19.46
N ASN A 152 -2.52 1.52 -19.00
CA ASN A 152 -2.62 0.37 -18.09
C ASN A 152 -2.56 -0.94 -18.88
N LYS A 153 -1.52 -1.12 -19.69
CA LYS A 153 -1.32 -2.34 -20.48
C LYS A 153 -0.85 -3.48 -19.58
N LEU A 154 -1.39 -4.68 -19.77
CA LEU A 154 -0.90 -5.90 -19.12
C LEU A 154 0.52 -6.22 -19.61
N ASN A 155 1.49 -6.04 -18.72
CA ASN A 155 2.89 -6.31 -18.97
C ASN A 155 3.61 -6.67 -17.66
N LEU A 156 4.92 -6.93 -17.70
CA LEU A 156 5.65 -7.35 -16.50
C LEU A 156 5.61 -6.32 -15.35
N HIS A 157 5.47 -5.03 -15.64
CA HIS A 157 5.33 -3.98 -14.63
C HIS A 157 4.00 -4.02 -13.90
N THR A 158 2.96 -4.60 -14.51
CA THR A 158 1.64 -4.79 -13.91
C THR A 158 1.72 -5.50 -12.56
N LYS A 159 2.68 -6.42 -12.38
CA LYS A 159 2.90 -7.07 -11.07
C LYS A 159 3.12 -6.05 -9.95
N SER A 160 3.95 -5.03 -10.19
CA SER A 160 4.24 -3.97 -9.22
C SER A 160 3.02 -3.08 -8.99
N GLU A 161 2.27 -2.76 -10.04
CA GLU A 161 1.04 -1.98 -9.96
C GLU A 161 -0.04 -2.69 -9.15
N PHE A 162 -0.22 -3.99 -9.35
CA PHE A 162 -1.13 -4.83 -8.57
C PHE A 162 -0.71 -4.96 -7.10
N HIS A 163 0.60 -5.06 -6.82
CA HIS A 163 1.11 -4.99 -5.45
C HIS A 163 0.79 -3.65 -4.78
N LYS A 164 0.87 -2.53 -5.51
CA LYS A 164 0.47 -1.21 -5.00
C LYS A 164 -1.03 -1.12 -4.76
N LEU A 165 -1.83 -1.69 -5.66
CA LEU A 165 -3.28 -1.69 -5.56
C LEU A 165 -3.78 -2.43 -4.31
N CYS A 166 -3.12 -3.53 -3.93
CA CYS A 166 -3.42 -4.25 -2.69
C CYS A 166 -3.04 -3.48 -1.39
N GLY A 167 -2.38 -2.33 -1.51
CA GLY A 167 -2.03 -1.45 -0.40
C GLY A 167 -1.00 -2.01 0.59
N ASP A 168 -0.89 -1.35 1.74
CA ASP A 168 0.08 -1.69 2.81
C ASP A 168 -0.13 -3.10 3.41
N LYS A 169 -1.31 -3.73 3.22
CA LYS A 169 -1.60 -5.10 3.69
C LYS A 169 -0.62 -6.13 3.13
N VAL A 170 -0.23 -5.94 1.87
CA VAL A 170 0.79 -6.74 1.15
C VAL A 170 2.23 -6.42 1.60
N ASN A 171 2.41 -5.59 2.62
CA ASN A 171 3.68 -5.43 3.31
C ASN A 171 3.62 -5.83 4.78
N GLU A 172 2.43 -6.12 5.35
CA GLU A 172 2.28 -6.48 6.77
C GLU A 172 2.98 -7.80 7.13
N TYR A 173 2.98 -8.80 6.23
CA TYR A 173 3.73 -10.05 6.46
C TYR A 173 5.26 -9.87 6.49
N LYS A 174 5.78 -8.75 5.95
CA LYS A 174 7.20 -8.40 6.03
C LYS A 174 7.55 -7.62 7.29
N LEU A 175 6.55 -7.15 8.03
CA LEU A 175 6.81 -6.35 9.21
C LEU A 175 7.31 -7.23 10.33
N ASP A 176 8.31 -6.72 11.05
CA ASP A 176 8.75 -7.31 12.29
C ASP A 176 7.54 -7.46 13.24
N LYS A 177 7.37 -8.66 13.78
CA LYS A 177 6.34 -8.95 14.79
C LYS A 177 6.94 -8.71 16.16
N LEU A 178 6.34 -7.81 16.93
CA LEU A 178 6.78 -7.53 18.29
C LEU A 178 5.70 -7.95 19.28
N PHE A 179 6.10 -8.66 20.32
CA PHE A 179 5.25 -8.96 21.45
C PHE A 179 5.60 -8.03 22.62
N ILE A 180 4.58 -7.39 23.18
CA ILE A 180 4.70 -6.48 24.33
C ILE A 180 4.10 -7.17 25.56
N LYS A 181 5.00 -7.54 26.49
CA LYS A 181 4.61 -8.03 27.82
C LYS A 181 4.16 -6.88 28.71
N ASN A 182 3.47 -7.19 29.81
CA ASN A 182 3.06 -6.17 30.78
C ASN A 182 4.26 -5.37 31.31
N ASP A 183 5.40 -6.01 31.56
CA ASP A 183 6.62 -5.33 32.04
C ASP A 183 7.26 -4.41 30.98
N ASP A 184 6.94 -4.62 29.71
CA ASP A 184 7.36 -3.76 28.60
C ASP A 184 6.42 -2.57 28.40
N CYS A 185 5.32 -2.46 29.14
CA CYS A 185 4.33 -1.41 28.99
C CYS A 185 4.70 -0.14 29.77
N LEU A 186 3.91 0.92 29.56
CA LEU A 186 4.04 2.12 30.36
C LEU A 186 3.59 1.74 31.78
N PRO A 187 4.42 1.93 32.82
CA PRO A 187 4.06 1.53 34.18
C PRO A 187 3.02 2.51 34.73
N ILE A 188 1.75 2.22 34.47
CA ILE A 188 0.62 3.04 34.93
C ILE A 188 0.10 2.44 36.23
N ALA A 189 0.28 3.15 37.34
CA ALA A 189 -0.40 2.82 38.58
C ALA A 189 -1.85 3.31 38.54
N LEU A 190 -2.82 2.47 38.87
CA LEU A 190 -4.22 2.90 39.03
C LEU A 190 -4.43 3.37 40.48
N GLY A 191 -4.86 4.62 40.68
CA GLY A 191 -5.08 5.18 42.03
C GLY A 191 -5.50 6.65 42.03
N LYS A 192 -5.97 7.15 43.18
CA LYS A 192 -6.55 8.50 43.34
C LYS A 192 -5.61 9.67 42.95
N ASN A 193 -4.29 9.44 42.90
CA ASN A 193 -3.28 10.47 42.62
C ASN A 193 -2.40 10.16 41.39
N THR A 194 -2.83 9.26 40.49
CA THR A 194 -2.03 8.92 39.31
C THR A 194 -2.43 9.74 38.10
N TYR A 195 -1.45 10.40 37.48
CA TYR A 195 -1.63 11.19 36.26
C TYR A 195 -0.87 10.56 35.11
N LEU A 196 -1.59 10.05 34.11
CA LEU A 196 -0.99 9.40 32.92
C LEU A 196 0.10 10.27 32.26
N LYS A 197 -0.14 11.58 32.16
CA LYS A 197 0.84 12.53 31.62
C LYS A 197 2.16 12.52 32.41
N ARG A 198 2.08 12.44 33.74
CA ARG A 198 3.25 12.43 34.63
C ARG A 198 4.05 11.14 34.43
N GLU A 199 3.37 10.00 34.41
CA GLU A 199 4.02 8.70 34.21
C GLU A 199 4.62 8.58 32.81
N ALA A 200 3.91 9.02 31.77
CA ALA A 200 4.45 9.10 30.41
C ALA A 200 5.68 10.01 30.32
N TRP A 201 5.68 11.14 31.02
CA TRP A 201 6.80 12.08 31.03
C TRP A 201 8.02 11.52 31.79
N ASN A 202 7.78 10.90 32.95
CA ASN A 202 8.83 10.24 33.73
C ASN A 202 9.48 9.11 32.93
N TYR A 203 8.65 8.28 32.29
CA TYR A 203 9.13 7.25 31.38
C TYR A 203 9.95 7.84 30.22
N TYR A 204 9.44 8.88 29.55
CA TYR A 204 10.14 9.52 28.43
C TYR A 204 11.48 10.12 28.85
N LYS A 205 11.55 10.73 30.05
CA LYS A 205 12.79 11.26 30.63
C LYS A 205 13.79 10.14 30.94
N ASN A 206 13.35 9.08 31.60
CA ASN A 206 14.22 7.93 31.92
C ASN A 206 14.74 7.27 30.65
N TRP A 207 13.86 7.08 29.66
CA TRP A 207 14.25 6.64 28.33
C TRP A 207 15.29 7.59 27.75
N ALA A 208 15.06 8.91 27.72
CA ALA A 208 16.00 9.92 27.22
C ALA A 208 17.35 9.98 27.95
N LEU A 209 17.46 9.49 29.18
CA LEU A 209 18.71 9.41 29.93
C LEU A 209 19.48 8.11 29.66
N ASN A 210 18.78 7.02 29.33
CA ASN A 210 19.40 5.72 29.07
C ASN A 210 19.94 5.63 27.63
N THR A 211 21.19 6.02 27.43
CA THR A 211 21.82 6.09 26.09
C THR A 211 21.94 4.75 25.38
N ASN A 212 21.96 3.63 26.10
CA ASN A 212 22.03 2.29 25.51
C ASN A 212 20.72 1.90 24.82
N GLU A 213 19.61 2.57 25.15
CA GLU A 213 18.30 2.31 24.55
C GLU A 213 18.00 3.19 23.33
N HIS A 214 18.98 3.97 22.88
CA HIS A 214 18.87 4.92 21.77
C HIS A 214 19.55 4.44 20.50
N PHE A 215 19.93 3.17 20.40
CA PHE A 215 20.69 2.69 19.26
C PHE A 215 19.83 1.82 18.34
N HIS A 216 19.73 2.25 17.08
CA HIS A 216 19.09 1.49 16.01
C HIS A 216 20.13 0.73 15.19
N PRO A 217 19.93 -0.56 14.88
CA PRO A 217 20.94 -1.42 14.26
C PRO A 217 21.58 -0.86 12.98
N LYS A 218 20.79 -0.17 12.13
CA LYS A 218 21.27 0.44 10.87
C LYS A 218 21.46 1.95 10.89
N LEU A 219 20.80 2.65 11.82
CA LEU A 219 20.73 4.12 11.82
C LEU A 219 21.62 4.74 12.90
N GLY A 220 22.21 3.90 13.75
CA GLY A 220 23.02 4.34 14.87
C GLY A 220 22.16 5.05 15.93
N ARG A 221 22.71 6.13 16.48
CA ARG A 221 22.13 6.84 17.62
C ARG A 221 20.89 7.65 17.23
N ILE A 222 19.78 7.39 17.90
CA ILE A 222 18.51 8.09 17.83
C ILE A 222 18.37 9.02 19.03
N LEU A 223 18.28 10.33 18.80
CA LEU A 223 18.14 11.33 19.85
C LEU A 223 16.72 11.36 20.41
N VAL A 224 16.57 10.97 21.67
CA VAL A 224 15.31 11.09 22.42
C VAL A 224 15.42 12.31 23.32
N ASN A 225 14.72 13.39 22.98
CA ASN A 225 14.79 14.65 23.72
C ASN A 225 13.47 15.43 23.67
N ARG A 226 13.48 16.69 24.12
CA ARG A 226 12.29 17.57 24.12
C ARG A 226 11.62 17.73 22.75
N MET A 227 12.32 17.51 21.63
CA MET A 227 11.75 17.61 20.29
C MET A 227 10.61 16.60 20.09
N GLY A 228 10.87 15.30 20.32
CA GLY A 228 9.87 14.25 20.20
C GLY A 228 8.70 14.46 21.16
N TRP A 229 9.01 14.81 22.42
CA TRP A 229 7.98 15.12 23.41
C TRP A 229 7.06 16.27 22.97
N LYS A 230 7.63 17.42 22.59
CA LYS A 230 6.87 18.58 22.09
C LYS A 230 6.03 18.22 20.88
N HIS A 231 6.51 17.34 20.00
CA HIS A 231 5.75 16.92 18.83
C HIS A 231 4.54 16.03 19.19
N ILE A 232 4.74 15.02 20.05
CA ILE A 232 3.63 14.14 20.47
C ILE A 232 2.64 14.84 21.40
N THR A 233 3.02 15.94 22.04
CA THR A 233 2.14 16.77 22.90
C THR A 233 1.81 18.14 22.32
N ARG A 234 1.96 18.36 21.00
CA ARG A 234 1.82 19.70 20.40
C ARG A 234 0.40 20.27 20.57
N LYS A 235 0.30 21.59 20.72
CA LYS A 235 -0.97 22.32 20.71
C LYS A 235 -1.71 22.02 19.39
N GLY A 236 -2.99 21.65 19.48
CA GLY A 236 -3.81 21.24 18.32
C GLY A 236 -3.84 19.74 18.02
N ARG A 237 -3.07 18.90 18.73
CA ARG A 237 -3.24 17.44 18.66
C ARG A 237 -4.38 17.04 19.60
N ALA A 238 -5.32 16.23 19.10
CA ALA A 238 -6.45 15.75 19.90
C ALA A 238 -5.97 14.93 21.11
N ASN A 239 -6.63 15.09 22.26
CA ASN A 239 -6.21 14.49 23.53
C ASN A 239 -6.07 12.96 23.45
N ASN A 240 -7.00 12.29 22.76
CA ASN A 240 -6.93 10.85 22.51
C ASN A 240 -5.67 10.43 21.73
N ARG A 241 -5.26 11.20 20.72
CA ARG A 241 -4.03 10.94 19.96
C ARG A 241 -2.78 11.16 20.82
N ILE A 242 -2.82 12.12 21.73
CA ILE A 242 -1.73 12.36 22.70
C ILE A 242 -1.63 11.15 23.63
N VAL A 243 -2.74 10.74 24.24
CA VAL A 243 -2.82 9.56 25.14
C VAL A 243 -2.33 8.30 24.43
N ALA A 244 -2.79 8.02 23.21
CA ALA A 244 -2.33 6.88 22.43
C ALA A 244 -0.81 6.92 22.19
N SER A 245 -0.25 8.10 21.90
CA SER A 245 1.20 8.25 21.69
C SER A 245 1.98 7.98 22.98
N TRP A 246 1.45 8.38 24.14
CA TRP A 246 2.07 8.10 25.45
C TRP A 246 2.11 6.61 25.77
N LEU A 247 1.01 5.90 25.54
CA LEU A 247 0.92 4.45 25.77
C LEU A 247 1.86 3.65 24.86
N LEU A 248 2.25 4.22 23.72
CA LEU A 248 3.16 3.59 22.75
C LEU A 248 4.63 3.97 22.93
N LEU A 249 5.00 4.80 23.90
CA LEU A 249 6.41 5.15 24.15
C LEU A 249 7.31 3.93 24.40
N PRO A 250 6.90 2.94 25.20
CA PRO A 250 7.70 1.73 25.38
C PRO A 250 7.83 0.89 24.12
N VAL A 251 6.77 0.85 23.31
CA VAL A 251 6.77 0.21 21.99
C VAL A 251 7.76 0.91 21.08
N ALA A 252 7.77 2.25 21.04
CA ALA A 252 8.70 3.02 20.23
C ALA A 252 10.16 2.75 20.61
N ARG A 253 10.47 2.70 21.91
CA ARG A 253 11.78 2.30 22.43
C ARG A 253 12.20 0.93 21.90
N LYS A 254 11.31 -0.07 22.04
CA LYS A 254 11.59 -1.46 21.63
C LYS A 254 11.77 -1.57 20.11
N MET A 255 10.93 -0.87 19.34
CA MET A 255 11.03 -0.78 17.88
C MET A 255 12.37 -0.19 17.43
N ILE A 256 12.82 0.91 18.06
CA ILE A 256 14.12 1.53 17.73
C ILE A 256 15.28 0.55 17.92
N ARG A 257 15.24 -0.31 18.95
CA ARG A 257 16.32 -1.26 19.25
C ARG A 257 16.32 -2.49 18.36
N LEU A 258 15.14 -3.00 18.00
CA LEU A 258 15.00 -4.34 17.43
C LEU A 258 14.74 -4.34 15.92
N ILE A 259 14.00 -3.34 15.42
CA ILE A 259 13.66 -3.27 14.00
C ILE A 259 14.92 -2.88 13.23
N LYS A 260 15.21 -3.60 12.15
CA LYS A 260 16.38 -3.32 11.30
C LYS A 260 16.01 -2.45 10.11
N ASP A 261 14.82 -2.67 9.55
CA ASP A 261 14.41 -2.04 8.32
C ASP A 261 13.59 -0.77 8.56
N TYR A 262 13.88 0.26 7.77
CA TYR A 262 13.20 1.55 7.83
C TYR A 262 12.82 2.00 6.42
N GLN A 263 11.77 2.81 6.33
CA GLN A 263 11.30 3.42 5.10
C GLN A 263 11.48 4.93 5.18
N ARG A 264 11.98 5.58 4.12
CA ARG A 264 11.92 7.04 4.03
C ARG A 264 10.48 7.46 3.71
N LEU A 265 9.99 8.49 4.41
CA LEU A 265 8.68 9.08 4.23
C LEU A 265 8.78 10.38 3.46
N GLY A 266 7.99 10.50 2.40
CA GLY A 266 7.84 11.72 1.61
C GLY A 266 9.11 12.14 0.85
N GLU A 267 9.04 13.37 0.36
CA GLU A 267 10.12 14.01 -0.40
C GLU A 267 11.17 14.63 0.53
N ARG A 268 12.38 14.76 -0.01
CA ARG A 268 13.55 15.34 0.66
C ARG A 268 13.38 16.85 0.71
N ILE A 269 13.38 17.45 1.91
CA ILE A 269 13.32 18.91 2.06
C ILE A 269 14.75 19.42 2.14
N GLU A 270 15.18 20.15 1.12
CA GLU A 270 16.48 20.80 1.10
C GLU A 270 16.33 22.22 1.65
N ILE A 271 17.09 22.52 2.70
CA ILE A 271 17.18 23.84 3.32
C ILE A 271 18.63 24.28 3.11
N ALA A 272 18.86 25.16 2.14
CA ALA A 272 20.18 25.73 1.91
C ALA A 272 20.58 26.59 3.12
N TYR A 273 21.72 26.28 3.75
CA TYR A 273 22.34 27.17 4.74
C TYR A 273 23.38 28.02 4.01
N HIS A 274 23.22 29.34 4.11
CA HIS A 274 24.16 30.42 3.82
C HIS A 274 25.08 30.36 2.58
N LYS A 275 25.02 31.46 1.81
CA LYS A 275 26.03 31.92 0.85
C LYS A 275 27.43 31.91 1.49
N GLY A 276 28.31 30.98 1.11
CA GLY A 276 29.73 30.98 1.50
C GLY A 276 30.37 29.60 1.51
N ASP A 277 29.82 28.66 2.28
CA ASP A 277 30.54 27.41 2.63
C ASP A 277 30.09 26.18 1.82
N GLY A 278 29.06 26.31 0.98
CA GLY A 278 28.60 25.21 0.12
C GLY A 278 27.95 24.04 0.85
N LEU A 279 27.46 24.25 2.08
CA LEU A 279 26.81 23.21 2.88
C LEU A 279 25.28 23.25 2.73
N ILE A 280 24.68 22.09 2.54
CA ILE A 280 23.23 21.96 2.38
C ILE A 280 22.67 21.15 3.56
N LEU A 281 21.67 21.70 4.27
CA LEU A 281 20.91 20.94 5.25
C LEU A 281 19.79 20.20 4.54
N VAL A 282 19.80 18.89 4.65
CA VAL A 282 18.78 18.02 4.11
C VAL A 282 17.95 17.46 5.25
N ARG A 283 16.63 17.68 5.21
CA ARG A 283 15.69 17.13 6.17
C ARG A 283 14.78 16.10 5.52
N ASP A 284 14.69 14.93 6.12
CA ASP A 284 13.72 13.90 5.77
C ASP A 284 13.13 13.21 7.01
N TYR A 285 12.11 12.39 6.79
CA TYR A 285 11.48 11.59 7.83
C TYR A 285 11.64 10.11 7.50
N LEU A 286 11.90 9.31 8.52
CA LEU A 286 12.02 7.85 8.43
C LEU A 286 10.91 7.21 9.23
N SER A 287 10.56 5.99 8.82
CA SER A 287 9.50 5.20 9.42
C SER A 287 10.02 3.83 9.79
N LEU A 288 9.76 3.42 11.04
CA LEU A 288 9.80 2.03 11.48
C LEU A 288 8.36 1.54 11.60
N LYS A 289 8.06 0.36 11.06
CA LYS A 289 6.71 -0.25 11.11
C LYS A 289 6.83 -1.66 11.69
N ALA A 290 5.93 -2.01 12.61
CA ALA A 290 5.84 -3.35 13.16
C ALA A 290 4.40 -3.74 13.44
N LEU A 291 4.09 -5.03 13.30
CA LEU A 291 2.86 -5.59 13.84
C LEU A 291 3.09 -5.91 15.31
N VAL A 292 2.43 -5.18 16.20
CA VAL A 292 2.65 -5.25 17.64
C VAL A 292 1.48 -5.96 18.29
N SER A 293 1.76 -7.03 19.02
CA SER A 293 0.77 -7.77 19.81
C SER A 293 0.91 -7.40 21.28
N PHE A 294 -0.22 -7.12 21.93
CA PHE A 294 -0.30 -6.72 23.33
C PHE A 294 -0.92 -7.85 24.15
N THR A 295 -0.59 -7.90 25.43
CA THR A 295 -1.13 -8.89 26.38
C THR A 295 -2.52 -8.50 26.90
N TYR A 296 -2.87 -7.22 26.83
CA TYR A 296 -4.08 -6.65 27.43
C TYR A 296 -5.06 -6.06 26.40
N ARG A 297 -4.76 -6.17 25.09
CA ARG A 297 -5.60 -5.68 23.99
C ARG A 297 -5.18 -6.27 22.64
N ASP A 298 -5.96 -5.97 21.61
CA ASP A 298 -5.71 -6.42 20.25
C ASP A 298 -4.39 -5.92 19.66
N SER A 299 -3.83 -6.75 18.76
CA SER A 299 -2.65 -6.40 17.98
C SER A 299 -2.93 -5.24 17.03
N SER A 300 -1.93 -4.39 16.83
CA SER A 300 -2.04 -3.23 15.95
C SER A 300 -0.78 -2.98 15.13
N LEU A 301 -0.96 -2.34 13.98
CA LEU A 301 0.16 -1.86 13.17
C LEU A 301 0.68 -0.55 13.79
N VAL A 302 1.86 -0.59 14.39
CA VAL A 302 2.48 0.59 15.02
C VAL A 302 3.53 1.18 14.08
N GLN A 303 3.52 2.50 13.97
CA GLN A 303 4.47 3.27 13.19
C GLN A 303 5.23 4.25 14.10
N VAL A 304 6.56 4.16 14.08
CA VAL A 304 7.47 5.14 14.70
C VAL A 304 8.04 6.02 13.62
N ILE A 305 7.94 7.32 13.81
CA ILE A 305 8.49 8.35 12.94
C ILE A 305 9.77 8.88 13.56
N LEU A 306 10.84 8.86 12.76
CA LEU A 306 12.11 9.50 13.08
C LEU A 306 12.27 10.71 12.16
N LYS A 307 12.73 11.83 12.72
CA LYS A 307 13.15 12.99 11.94
C LYS A 307 14.64 12.91 11.72
N ARG A 308 15.13 13.15 10.52
CA ARG A 308 16.56 13.14 10.22
C ARG A 308 16.98 14.43 9.52
N ASP A 309 18.03 15.03 10.04
CA ASP A 309 18.71 16.17 9.43
C ASP A 309 20.14 15.72 9.05
N LYS A 310 20.54 15.97 7.81
CA LYS A 310 21.90 15.72 7.30
C LYS A 310 22.52 17.02 6.83
N ILE A 311 23.79 17.23 7.14
CA ILE A 311 24.59 18.27 6.50
C ILE A 311 25.40 17.59 5.41
N ILE A 312 25.22 18.03 4.17
CA ILE A 312 25.99 17.56 3.02
C ILE A 312 26.85 18.69 2.45
N ASP A 313 27.97 18.34 1.83
CA ASP A 313 28.76 19.28 1.02
C ASP A 313 28.19 19.45 -0.40
N ILE A 314 28.78 20.35 -1.19
CA ILE A 314 28.45 20.58 -2.61
C ILE A 314 28.60 19.30 -3.45
N LYS A 315 29.47 18.38 -3.04
CA LYS A 315 29.73 17.09 -3.72
C LYS A 315 28.73 16.00 -3.31
N GLY A 316 27.84 16.28 -2.35
CA GLY A 316 26.83 15.36 -1.84
C GLY A 316 27.31 14.43 -0.72
N ASN A 317 28.52 14.61 -0.19
CA ASN A 317 29.02 13.80 0.93
C ASN A 317 28.35 14.21 2.24
N VAL A 318 27.98 13.24 3.06
CA VAL A 318 27.38 13.48 4.38
C VAL A 318 28.47 13.81 5.39
N ILE A 319 28.51 15.05 5.84
CA ILE A 319 29.43 15.53 6.88
C ILE A 319 28.89 15.19 8.27
N SER A 320 27.60 15.38 8.49
CA SER A 320 26.96 15.01 9.75
C SER A 320 25.53 14.56 9.53
N GLU A 321 25.08 13.66 10.40
CA GLU A 321 23.72 13.14 10.42
C GLU A 321 23.22 13.13 11.86
N LYS A 322 22.02 13.66 12.07
CA LYS A 322 21.32 13.62 13.35
C LYS A 322 19.91 13.09 13.13
N ILE A 323 19.54 12.10 13.93
CA ILE A 323 18.22 11.47 13.85
C ILE A 323 17.55 11.61 15.21
N TRP A 324 16.30 12.08 15.24
CA TRP A 324 15.50 12.22 16.45
C TRP A 324 14.29 11.31 16.42
N PHE A 325 13.91 10.78 17.58
CA PHE A 325 12.56 10.31 17.76
C PHE A 325 11.58 11.48 17.58
N TYR A 326 10.57 11.31 16.73
CA TYR A 326 9.64 12.38 16.37
C TYR A 326 8.21 12.08 16.79
N SER A 327 7.69 10.89 16.46
CA SER A 327 6.31 10.49 16.80
C SER A 327 6.16 8.98 16.86
N VAL A 328 5.10 8.51 17.52
CA VAL A 328 4.63 7.12 17.47
C VAL A 328 3.11 7.11 17.43
N PHE A 329 2.51 6.23 16.63
CA PHE A 329 1.07 6.05 16.54
C PHE A 329 0.70 4.69 15.94
N GLU A 330 -0.55 4.29 16.13
CA GLU A 330 -1.14 3.14 15.43
C GLU A 330 -1.63 3.59 14.06
N LYS A 331 -1.18 2.93 12.99
CA LYS A 331 -1.83 3.07 11.69
C LYS A 331 -3.21 2.43 11.79
N ARG A 332 -4.24 3.22 11.51
CA ARG A 332 -5.61 2.70 11.42
C ARG A 332 -5.70 1.69 10.26
N ARG A 333 -6.45 0.61 10.49
CA ARG A 333 -7.05 -0.17 9.40
C ARG A 333 -8.12 0.70 8.76
N GLY A 334 -7.96 1.00 7.47
CA GLY A 334 -8.94 1.77 6.69
C GLY A 334 -8.82 3.29 6.83
N GLU A 335 -8.86 3.97 5.69
CA GLU A 335 -9.36 5.35 5.64
C GLU A 335 -10.78 5.35 6.23
N MET A 336 -11.08 6.32 7.09
CA MET A 336 -12.48 6.54 7.46
C MET A 336 -13.21 7.01 6.20
N GLN A 337 -14.35 6.37 5.94
CA GLN A 337 -15.37 6.79 4.98
C GLN A 337 -15.74 8.26 5.14
#